data_AF-A0A367CG63-F1
#
_entry.id   AF-A0A367CG63-F1
#
_cell.length_a   1.000
_cell.length_b   1.000
_cell.length_c   1.000
_cell.angle_alpha   90.00
_cell.angle_beta   90.00
_cell.angle_gamma   90.00
#
_symmetry.space_group_name_H-M   'P 1'
#
loop_
_entity.id
_entity.type
_entity.pdbx_description
1 polymer ?
#
loop_
_entity_poly.entity_id
_entity_poly.type
_entity_poly.pdbx_seq_one_letter_code
_entity_poly.pdbx_strand_id
1 'polypeptide(L)'
;MKNIHWDELTNHEAQKKLQQFGKNRLEEKKKESFFLKIIHIILEPMFLLLIIAAFIYFFLGEPHDGLITLVFVVVIIVIDSIVFVGIPIFAASSIL
;
A
#
# COMPACT_ATOMS: atom_id res chain seq x y z
N MET A 1 -2.80 37.94 22.17
CA MET A 1 -3.86 37.34 21.34
C MET A 1 -3.46 37.54 19.89
N LYS A 2 -3.11 36.47 19.17
CA LYS A 2 -2.58 36.56 17.79
C LYS A 2 -3.76 36.54 16.83
N ASN A 3 -4.01 37.68 16.17
CA ASN A 3 -5.10 37.83 15.20
C ASN A 3 -4.76 37.02 13.95
N ILE A 4 -5.55 35.99 13.69
CA ILE A 4 -5.40 35.13 12.52
C ILE A 4 -6.04 35.89 11.35
N HIS A 5 -5.22 36.49 10.49
CA HIS A 5 -5.66 37.04 9.22
C HIS A 5 -5.77 35.88 8.22
N TRP A 6 -6.98 35.60 7.75
CA TRP A 6 -7.19 34.68 6.64
C TRP A 6 -7.01 35.49 5.36
N ASP A 7 -5.83 35.38 4.74
CA ASP A 7 -5.58 35.98 3.44
C ASP A 7 -6.39 35.19 2.39
N GLU A 8 -7.53 35.76 1.99
CA GLU A 8 -8.31 35.24 0.86
C GLU A 8 -7.49 35.38 -0.42
N LEU A 9 -7.31 34.27 -1.12
CA LEU A 9 -6.51 34.24 -2.33
C LEU A 9 -7.26 34.94 -3.46
N THR A 10 -6.69 36.02 -4.03
CA THR A 10 -7.30 36.70 -5.16
C THR A 10 -7.31 35.78 -6.39
N ASN A 11 -8.35 35.83 -7.24
CA ASN A 11 -8.48 34.95 -8.43
C ASN A 11 -7.21 34.89 -9.30
N HIS A 12 -6.49 36.02 -9.41
CA HIS A 12 -5.25 36.10 -10.16
C HIS A 12 -4.09 35.32 -9.49
N GLU A 13 -3.98 35.35 -8.17
CA GLU A 13 -2.99 34.58 -7.41
C GLU A 13 -3.31 33.08 -7.43
N ALA A 14 -4.60 32.73 -7.32
CA ALA A 14 -5.06 31.36 -7.49
C ALA A 14 -4.70 30.81 -8.87
N GLN A 15 -4.90 31.61 -9.93
CA GLN A 15 -4.57 31.21 -11.31
C GLN A 15 -3.07 31.09 -11.55
N LYS A 16 -2.25 31.99 -10.98
CA LYS A 16 -0.78 31.85 -11.01
C LYS A 16 -0.32 30.59 -10.30
N LYS A 17 -0.84 30.29 -9.11
CA LYS A 17 -0.50 29.05 -8.39
C LYS A 17 -0.96 27.81 -9.17
N LEU A 18 -2.13 27.84 -9.80
CA LEU A 18 -2.59 26.73 -10.66
C LEU A 18 -1.73 26.52 -11.92
N GLN A 19 -1.16 27.59 -12.49
CA GLN A 19 -0.23 27.47 -13.62
C GLN A 19 1.14 26.94 -13.17
N GLN A 20 1.62 27.34 -11.99
CA GLN A 20 2.93 26.97 -11.48
C GLN A 20 2.97 25.55 -10.87
N PHE A 21 1.96 25.19 -10.08
CA PHE A 21 1.89 23.91 -9.37
C PHE A 21 1.02 22.87 -10.07
N GLY A 22 0.32 23.27 -11.15
CA GLY A 22 -0.67 22.43 -11.78
C GLY A 22 -1.93 22.25 -10.93
N LYS A 23 -2.91 21.54 -11.47
CA LYS A 23 -4.09 21.17 -10.72
C LYS A 23 -3.68 20.06 -9.76
N ASN A 24 -4.05 20.17 -8.48
CA ASN A 24 -3.89 19.10 -7.49
C ASN A 24 -4.89 17.95 -7.79
N ARG A 25 -4.73 17.34 -8.96
CA ARG A 25 -5.44 16.15 -9.37
C ARG A 25 -4.49 15.00 -9.15
N LEU A 26 -4.93 14.09 -8.29
CA LEU A 26 -4.34 12.76 -8.17
C LEU A 26 -4.31 12.16 -9.56
N GLU A 27 -3.12 12.00 -10.14
CA GLU A 27 -2.97 11.25 -11.38
C GLU A 27 -3.63 9.89 -11.16
N GLU A 28 -4.56 9.53 -12.05
CA GLU A 28 -5.09 8.18 -12.11
C GLU A 28 -3.90 7.28 -12.44
N LYS A 29 -3.26 6.73 -11.40
CA LYS A 29 -2.22 5.72 -11.57
C LYS A 29 -2.80 4.67 -12.50
N LYS A 30 -2.21 4.59 -13.71
CA LYS A 30 -2.48 3.53 -14.68
C LYS A 30 -2.63 2.24 -13.90
N LYS A 31 -3.71 1.51 -14.13
CA LYS A 31 -4.04 0.24 -13.48
C LYS A 31 -2.80 -0.66 -13.49
N GLU A 32 -1.98 -0.59 -12.46
CA GLU A 32 -0.99 -1.63 -12.23
C GLU A 32 -1.81 -2.89 -12.05
N SER A 33 -1.57 -3.86 -12.91
CA SER A 33 -2.34 -5.10 -12.92
C SER A 33 -2.30 -5.68 -11.51
N PHE A 34 -3.47 -6.00 -10.95
CA PHE A 34 -3.61 -6.60 -9.61
C PHE A 34 -2.62 -7.75 -9.38
N PHE A 35 -2.29 -8.48 -10.45
CA PHE A 35 -1.26 -9.52 -10.47
C PHE A 35 0.15 -9.03 -10.08
N LEU A 36 0.58 -7.88 -10.59
CA LEU A 36 1.90 -7.32 -10.28
C LEU A 36 2.00 -6.93 -8.80
N LYS A 37 0.90 -6.40 -8.23
CA LYS A 37 0.80 -6.07 -6.80
C LYS A 37 0.88 -7.32 -5.93
N ILE A 38 0.17 -8.40 -6.30
CA ILE A 38 0.22 -9.67 -5.55
C ILE A 38 1.64 -10.25 -5.54
N ILE A 39 2.35 -10.21 -6.67
CA ILE A 39 3.75 -10.66 -6.74
C ILE A 39 4.64 -9.82 -5.81
N HIS A 40 4.45 -8.49 -5.80
CA HIS A 40 5.20 -7.60 -4.92
C HIS A 40 4.98 -7.94 -3.43
N ILE A 41 3.73 -8.20 -3.04
CA ILE A 41 3.37 -8.61 -1.68
C ILE A 41 4.08 -9.91 -1.29
N ILE A 42 4.02 -10.95 -2.15
CA ILE A 42 4.67 -12.24 -1.87
C ILE A 42 6.19 -12.09 -1.71
N LEU A 43 6.80 -11.13 -2.43
CA LEU A 43 8.24 -10.86 -2.38
C LEU A 43 8.67 -10.01 -1.18
N GLU A 44 7.75 -9.52 -0.35
CA GLU A 44 8.13 -8.84 0.87
C GLU A 44 8.86 -9.80 1.84
N PRO A 45 9.87 -9.29 2.58
CA PRO A 45 10.69 -10.11 3.46
C PRO A 45 9.87 -10.88 4.51
N MET A 46 8.71 -10.37 4.93
CA MET A 46 7.84 -11.03 5.89
C MET A 46 7.20 -12.31 5.33
N PHE A 47 6.64 -12.26 4.11
CA PHE A 47 5.99 -13.42 3.50
C PHE A 47 7.00 -14.48 3.06
N LEU A 48 8.15 -14.05 2.55
CA LEU A 48 9.22 -14.97 2.17
C LEU A 48 9.69 -15.81 3.37
N LEU A 49 9.83 -15.20 4.54
CA LEU A 49 10.17 -15.90 5.78
C LEU A 49 9.10 -16.93 6.16
N LEU A 50 7.82 -16.58 6.05
CA LEU A 50 6.72 -17.48 6.39
C LEU A 50 6.64 -18.69 5.46
N ILE A 51 6.88 -18.48 4.15
CA ILE A 51 6.94 -19.56 3.17
C ILE A 51 8.11 -20.50 3.48
N ILE A 52 9.29 -19.94 3.77
CA ILE A 52 10.46 -20.73 4.17
C ILE A 52 10.16 -21.52 5.45
N ALA A 53 9.53 -20.91 6.45
CA ALA A 53 9.14 -21.59 7.68
C ALA A 53 8.19 -22.78 7.40
N ALA A 54 7.19 -22.60 6.54
CA ALA A 54 6.30 -23.68 6.13
C ALA A 54 7.07 -24.85 5.50
N PHE A 55 8.03 -24.56 4.61
CA PHE A 55 8.91 -25.59 4.03
C PHE A 55 9.76 -26.29 5.09
N ILE A 56 10.36 -25.55 6.03
CA ILE A 56 11.15 -26.11 7.12
C ILE A 56 10.31 -27.11 7.92
N TYR A 57 9.07 -26.78 8.28
CA TYR A 57 8.17 -27.70 9.00
C TYR A 57 7.85 -28.97 8.21
N PHE A 58 7.66 -28.87 6.88
CA PHE A 58 7.52 -30.05 6.03
C PHE A 58 8.78 -30.93 6.06
N PHE A 59 9.98 -30.34 6.04
CA PHE A 59 11.23 -31.07 6.13
C PHE A 59 11.51 -31.69 7.51
N LEU A 60 11.00 -31.08 8.59
CA LEU A 60 11.10 -31.64 9.94
C LEU A 60 10.23 -32.90 10.14
N GLY A 61 9.33 -33.21 9.19
CA GLY A 61 8.46 -34.38 9.29
C GLY A 61 7.18 -34.13 10.09
N GLU A 62 6.86 -32.87 10.37
CA GLU A 62 5.63 -32.43 11.03
C GLU A 62 4.72 -31.72 10.00
N PRO A 63 4.17 -32.45 9.00
CA PRO A 63 3.40 -31.85 7.91
C PRO A 63 2.13 -31.16 8.40
N HIS A 64 1.61 -31.55 9.57
CA HIS A 64 0.46 -30.91 10.20
C HIS A 64 0.77 -29.45 10.56
N ASP A 65 1.93 -29.19 11.15
CA ASP A 65 2.34 -27.86 11.59
C ASP A 65 2.79 -26.99 10.40
N GLY A 66 3.40 -27.62 9.40
CA GLY A 66 3.66 -26.99 8.09
C GLY A 66 2.38 -26.58 7.37
N LEU A 67 1.34 -27.43 7.41
CA LEU A 67 0.04 -27.13 6.82
C LEU A 67 -0.67 -25.99 7.54
N ILE A 68 -0.68 -26.00 8.87
CA ILE A 68 -1.23 -24.89 9.67
C ILE A 68 -0.53 -23.59 9.31
N THR A 69 0.81 -23.60 9.29
CA THR A 69 1.62 -22.44 8.91
C THR A 69 1.21 -21.93 7.52
N LEU A 70 1.13 -22.83 6.53
CA LEU A 70 0.73 -22.48 5.16
C LEU A 70 -0.67 -21.85 5.09
N VAL A 71 -1.65 -22.41 5.81
CA VAL A 71 -3.02 -21.85 5.87
C VAL A 71 -2.99 -20.43 6.44
N PHE A 72 -2.25 -20.21 7.52
CA PHE A 72 -2.07 -18.86 8.09
C PHE A 72 -1.45 -17.90 7.08
N VAL A 73 -0.40 -18.31 6.35
CA VAL A 73 0.21 -17.47 5.29
C VAL A 73 -0.83 -17.05 4.26
N VAL A 74 -1.63 -18.00 3.76
CA VAL A 74 -2.67 -17.72 2.76
C VAL A 74 -3.70 -16.72 3.29
N VAL A 75 -4.16 -16.89 4.53
CA VAL A 75 -5.11 -15.98 5.17
C VAL A 75 -4.53 -14.56 5.29
N ILE A 76 -3.26 -14.44 5.73
CA ILE A 76 -2.60 -13.14 5.86
C ILE A 76 -2.45 -12.46 4.49
N ILE A 77 -2.04 -13.18 3.45
CA ILE A 77 -1.93 -12.63 2.08
C ILE A 77 -3.29 -12.12 1.59
N VAL A 78 -4.37 -12.85 1.86
CA VAL A 78 -5.73 -12.44 1.46
C VAL A 78 -6.15 -11.16 2.18
N ILE A 79 -5.93 -11.09 3.50
CA ILE A 79 -6.25 -9.89 4.29
C ILE A 79 -5.44 -8.70 3.77
N ASP A 80 -4.13 -8.88 3.60
CA ASP A 80 -3.23 -7.82 3.13
C ASP A 80 -3.61 -7.33 1.73
N SER A 81 -3.91 -8.26 0.82
CA SER A 81 -4.41 -7.92 -0.52
C SER A 81 -5.74 -7.17 -0.48
N ILE A 82 -6.67 -7.52 0.41
CA ILE A 82 -7.96 -6.81 0.57
C ILE A 82 -7.71 -5.40 1.13
N VAL A 83 -6.83 -5.26 2.13
CA VAL A 83 -6.47 -3.98 2.73
C VAL A 83 -5.83 -3.07 1.68
N PHE A 84 -4.88 -3.58 0.89
CA PHE A 84 -4.18 -2.79 -0.12
C PHE A 84 -5.05 -2.43 -1.33
N VAL A 85 -6.01 -3.29 -1.69
CA VAL A 85 -6.99 -3.01 -2.75
C VAL A 85 -8.09 -2.05 -2.25
N GLY A 86 -8.51 -2.19 -1.00
CA GLY A 86 -9.62 -1.44 -0.39
C GLY A 86 -9.23 -0.07 0.14
N ILE A 87 -7.95 0.16 0.47
CA ILE A 87 -7.49 1.44 1.00
C ILE A 87 -6.33 1.98 0.13
N PRO A 88 -6.52 3.09 -0.60
CA PRO A 88 -5.46 3.73 -1.38
C PRO A 88 -4.51 4.51 -0.44
N ILE A 89 -3.96 3.85 0.59
CA ILE A 89 -3.15 4.49 1.64
C ILE A 89 -1.85 5.07 1.07
N PHE A 90 -1.32 4.48 -0.01
CA PHE A 90 -0.12 4.98 -0.68
C PHE A 90 -0.31 6.22 -1.56
N ALA A 91 -1.52 6.79 -1.64
CA ALA A 91 -1.71 8.10 -2.27
C ALA A 91 -1.29 9.27 -1.37
N ALA A 92 -1.13 9.05 -0.05
CA ALA A 92 -0.91 10.13 0.91
C ALA A 92 0.57 10.34 1.32
N SER A 93 1.46 9.38 1.09
CA SER A 93 2.86 9.49 1.54
C SER A 93 3.76 10.36 0.63
N SER A 94 3.22 10.95 -0.45
CA SER A 94 3.93 11.91 -1.31
C SER A 94 3.47 13.36 -1.11
N ILE A 95 2.75 13.66 -0.02
CA ILE A 95 2.31 15.03 0.35
C ILE A 95 3.15 15.59 1.52
N LEU A 96 4.36 15.05 1.75
CA LEU A 96 5.39 15.71 2.57
C LEU A 96 6.49 16.29 1.68
#